data_AF-A0A351NV44-F1
#
_entry.id   AF-A0A351NV44-F1
#
_cell.length_a   1.000
_cell.length_b   1.000
_cell.length_c   1.000
_cell.angle_alpha   90.00
_cell.angle_beta   90.00
_cell.angle_gamma   90.00
#
_symmetry.space_group_name_H-M   'P 1'
#
loop_
_entity.id
_entity.type
_entity.pdbx_description
1 polymer ?
#
loop_
_entity_poly.entity_id
_entity_poly.type
_entity_poly.pdbx_seq_one_letter_code
_entity_poly.pdbx_strand_id
1 'polypeptide(L)' 'YISIMTDPVYGGVSASLAMLGDLNVAEPGARAGFAGPNIIEQTVRQKLPKGFQKSEFLLEKGHIDMIIPRHEIR' A
#
# COMPACT_ATOMS: atom_id res chain seq x y z
N TYR A 1 -6.21 15.88 -4.17
CA TYR A 1 -4.74 15.90 -4.30
C TYR A 1 -4.26 14.53 -4.76
N ILE A 2 -3.02 14.43 -5.24
CA ILE A 2 -2.40 13.14 -5.56
C ILE A 2 -1.65 12.65 -4.32
N SER A 3 -1.98 11.45 -3.85
CA SER A 3 -1.27 10.76 -2.78
C SER A 3 -0.24 9.82 -3.39
N ILE A 4 1.04 10.00 -3.03
CA ILE A 4 2.15 9.15 -3.49
C ILE A 4 2.65 8.34 -2.30
N MET A 5 2.45 7.02 -2.35
CA MET A 5 2.86 6.09 -1.31
C MET A 5 4.23 5.48 -1.60
N THR A 6 5.17 5.71 -0.70
CA THR A 6 6.53 5.14 -0.74
C THR A 6 6.71 4.12 0.39
N ASP A 7 7.56 3.11 0.20
CA ASP A 7 7.71 2.04 1.19
C ASP A 7 8.31 2.53 2.53
N PRO A 8 7.70 2.27 3.70
CA PRO A 8 6.34 1.74 3.93
C PRO A 8 5.32 2.80 4.38
N VAL A 9 4.02 2.56 4.14
CA VAL A 9 2.91 3.39 4.64
C VAL A 9 1.91 2.55 5.45
N TYR A 10 2.03 2.57 6.78
CA TYR A 10 1.14 1.81 7.68
C TYR A 10 0.38 2.67 8.68
N GLY A 11 -0.60 2.05 9.36
CA GLY A 11 -1.26 2.62 10.53
C GLY A 11 -2.09 3.86 10.19
N GLY A 12 -2.04 4.86 11.08
CA GLY A 12 -2.87 6.06 10.98
C GLY A 12 -2.67 6.86 9.69
N VAL A 13 -1.46 6.86 9.12
CA VAL A 13 -1.18 7.54 7.84
C VAL A 13 -1.92 6.84 6.69
N SER A 14 -1.83 5.51 6.62
CA SER A 14 -2.58 4.71 5.63
C SER A 14 -4.10 4.85 5.80
N ALA A 15 -4.59 5.00 7.03
CA ALA A 15 -6.00 5.16 7.34
C ALA A 15 -6.48 6.63 7.31
N SER A 16 -5.68 7.54 6.74
CA SER A 16 -6.02 8.95 6.61
C SER A 16 -5.57 9.48 5.24
N LEU A 17 -4.72 10.50 5.24
CA LEU A 17 -4.34 11.26 4.04
C LEU A 17 -3.66 10.42 2.95
N ALA A 18 -3.10 9.25 3.26
CA ALA A 18 -2.43 8.46 2.23
C ALA A 18 -3.40 7.72 1.29
N MET A 19 -4.66 7.50 1.70
CA MET A 19 -5.67 6.77 0.91
C MET A 19 -6.85 7.65 0.48
N LEU A 20 -6.81 8.95 0.78
CA LEU A 20 -7.86 9.92 0.46
C LEU A 20 -7.45 10.87 -0.68
N GLY A 21 -6.46 10.49 -1.48
CA GLY A 21 -6.13 11.20 -2.71
C GLY A 21 -7.22 11.03 -3.76
N ASP A 22 -7.38 12.03 -4.63
CA ASP A 22 -8.17 11.86 -5.87
C ASP A 22 -7.51 10.83 -6.79
N LEU A 23 -6.18 10.72 -6.68
CA LEU A 23 -5.36 9.64 -7.23
C LEU A 23 -4.43 9.15 -6.14
N ASN A 24 -4.47 7.86 -5.87
CA ASN A 24 -3.58 7.13 -4.99
C ASN A 24 -2.58 6.35 -5.85
N VAL A 25 -1.30 6.74 -5.82
CA VAL A 25 -0.23 6.07 -6.58
C VAL A 25 0.81 5.51 -5.63
N ALA A 26 1.49 4.44 -6.02
CA ALA A 26 2.55 3.85 -5.20
C ALA A 26 3.82 3.54 -6.02
N GLU A 27 4.97 3.49 -5.34
CA GLU A 27 6.19 2.97 -5.97
C GLU A 27 6.15 1.44 -6.12
N PRO A 28 6.88 0.86 -7.09
CA PRO A 28 6.96 -0.59 -7.25
C PRO A 28 7.42 -1.31 -5.97
N GLY A 29 6.71 -2.36 -5.58
CA GLY A 29 6.94 -3.13 -4.37
C GLY A 29 6.67 -2.40 -3.05
N ALA A 30 6.16 -1.16 -3.07
CA ALA A 30 5.91 -0.40 -1.84
C ALA A 30 4.84 -1.08 -0.99
N ARG A 31 5.03 -1.10 0.33
CA ARG A 31 4.08 -1.73 1.24
C ARG A 31 3.16 -0.70 1.88
N ALA A 32 1.86 -0.95 1.85
CA ALA A 32 0.89 -0.13 2.56
C ALA A 32 -0.28 -0.93 3.14
N GLY A 33 -0.83 -0.45 4.25
CA GLY A 33 -2.03 -1.01 4.86
C GLY A 33 -2.22 -0.60 6.31
N PHE A 34 -3.38 -0.88 6.89
CA PHE A 34 -3.66 -0.43 8.26
C PHE A 34 -2.78 -1.11 9.32
N ALA A 35 -2.81 -2.44 9.38
CA ALA A 35 -1.99 -3.23 10.28
C ALA A 35 -0.81 -3.86 9.53
N GLY A 36 0.34 -4.00 10.19
CA GLY A 36 1.49 -4.69 9.61
C GLY A 36 1.23 -6.19 9.40
N PRO A 37 1.88 -6.83 8.40
CA PRO A 37 1.60 -8.21 8.03
C PRO A 37 1.85 -9.20 9.19
N ASN A 38 2.88 -8.96 10.00
CA ASN A 38 3.19 -9.81 11.16
C ASN A 38 2.05 -9.83 12.19
N ILE A 39 1.42 -8.68 12.46
CA ILE A 39 0.29 -8.57 13.39
C ILE A 39 -0.93 -9.29 12.82
N ILE A 40 -1.16 -9.16 11.52
CA ILE A 40 -2.27 -9.84 10.84
C ILE A 40 -2.06 -11.36 10.90
N GLU A 41 -0.88 -11.87 10.53
CA GLU A 41 -0.56 -13.32 10.59
C GLU A 41 -0.76 -13.91 11.99
N GLN A 42 -0.28 -13.21 13.02
CA GLN A 42 -0.47 -13.65 14.41
C GLN A 42 -1.95 -13.70 14.82
N THR A 43 -2.75 -12.76 14.31
CA THR A 43 -4.18 -12.65 14.64
C THR A 43 -5.01 -13.72 13.92
N VAL A 44 -4.78 -13.92 12.61
CA VAL A 44 -5.55 -14.88 11.79
C VAL A 44 -4.99 -16.30 11.86
N ARG A 45 -3.77 -16.48 12.37
CA ARG A 45 -3.03 -17.76 12.48
C ARG A 45 -2.91 -18.52 11.16
N GLN A 46 -2.77 -17.78 10.06
CA GLN A 46 -2.59 -18.29 8.71
C GLN A 46 -1.47 -17.51 8.02
N LYS A 47 -0.80 -18.14 7.05
CA LYS A 47 0.19 -17.45 6.21
C LYS A 47 -0.51 -16.48 5.27
N LEU A 48 0.03 -15.28 5.13
CA LEU A 48 -0.51 -14.31 4.18
C LEU A 48 -0.17 -14.70 2.74
N PRO A 49 -1.02 -14.29 1.78
CA PRO A 49 -0.72 -14.47 0.36
C PRO A 49 0.63 -13.85 -0.04
N LYS A 50 1.26 -14.41 -1.07
CA LYS A 50 2.51 -13.84 -1.61
C LYS A 50 2.24 -12.41 -2.11
N GLY A 51 3.08 -11.47 -1.68
CA GLY A 51 2.95 -10.07 -2.09
C GLY A 51 1.85 -9.30 -1.37
N PHE A 52 1.24 -9.88 -0.32
CA PHE A 52 0.28 -9.18 0.52
C PHE A 52 0.79 -7.80 0.93
N GLN A 53 -0.10 -6.79 0.83
CA GLN A 53 0.18 -5.37 1.12
C GLN A 53 1.22 -4.68 0.22
N LYS A 54 1.79 -5.34 -0.78
CA LYS A 54 2.61 -4.65 -1.78
C LYS A 54 1.73 -3.87 -2.76
N SER A 55 2.31 -2.85 -3.39
CA SER A 55 1.68 -2.03 -4.43
C SER A 55 1.00 -2.87 -5.50
N GLU A 56 1.59 -3.98 -5.96
CA GLU A 56 0.98 -4.86 -6.97
C GLU A 56 -0.31 -5.51 -6.45
N PHE A 57 -0.30 -5.96 -5.19
CA PHE A 57 -1.48 -6.52 -4.54
C PHE A 57 -2.55 -5.44 -4.29
N LEU A 58 -2.12 -4.25 -3.86
CA LEU A 58 -3.03 -3.13 -3.62
C LEU A 58 -3.70 -2.65 -4.91
N LEU A 59 -2.96 -2.62 -6.03
CA LEU A 59 -3.49 -2.29 -7.35
C LEU A 59 -4.52 -3.34 -7.78
N GLU A 60 -4.20 -4.63 -7.63
CA GLU A 60 -5.12 -5.73 -7.96
C GLU A 60 -6.43 -5.67 -7.15
N LYS A 61 -6.38 -5.18 -5.90
CA LYS A 61 -7.55 -5.01 -5.03
C LYS A 61 -8.24 -3.64 -5.16
N GLY A 62 -7.76 -2.77 -6.05
CA GLY A 62 -8.35 -1.45 -6.29
C GLY A 62 -8.15 -0.44 -5.15
N HIS A 63 -7.13 -0.61 -4.32
CA HIS A 63 -6.76 0.34 -3.27
C HIS A 63 -5.90 1.50 -3.77
N ILE A 64 -5.20 1.31 -4.89
CA ILE A 64 -4.40 2.33 -5.57
C ILE A 64 -4.72 2.31 -7.06
N ASP A 65 -4.50 3.44 -7.73
CA ASP A 65 -4.83 3.64 -9.14
C ASP A 65 -3.70 3.21 -10.07
N MET A 66 -2.45 3.38 -9.65
CA MET A 66 -1.29 3.08 -10.49
C MET A 66 0.00 2.89 -9.69
N ILE A 67 0.95 2.20 -10.32
CA ILE A 67 2.30 2.00 -9.81
C ILE A 67 3.27 2.75 -10.72
N ILE A 68 4.02 3.70 -10.17
CA ILE A 68 4.93 4.55 -10.96
C ILE A 68 6.35 4.41 -10.42
N PRO A 69 7.34 4.01 -11.25
CA PRO A 69 8.73 4.03 -10.86
C PRO A 69 9.20 5.45 -10.47
N ARG A 70 10.00 5.57 -9.41
CA ARG A 70 10.45 6.88 -8.87
C ARG A 70 11.04 7.82 -9.92
N HIS A 71 11.77 7.29 -10.91
CA HIS A 71 12.42 8.11 -11.94
C HIS A 71 11.46 8.70 -12.98
N GLU A 72 10.22 8.22 -13.03
CA GLU A 72 9.15 8.78 -13.87
C GLU A 72 8.32 9.84 -13.13
N ILE A 73 8.48 9.95 -11.80
CA ILE A 73 7.85 10.97 -10.96
C ILE A 73 8.75 12.21 -10.98
N ARG A 74 8.24 13.34 -11.50
CA ARG A 74 9.00 14.60 -11.64
C ARG A 74 8.25 15.80 -11.06
#